data_AF-A0A2I8VPG2-F1
#
_entry.id   AF-A0A2I8VPG2-F1
#
_cell.length_a   1.000
_cell.length_b   1.000
_cell.length_c   1.000
_cell.angle_alpha   90.00
_cell.angle_beta   90.00
_cell.angle_gamma   90.00
#
_symmetry.space_group_name_H-M   'P 1'
#
loop_
_entity.id
_entity.type
_entity.pdbx_description
1 polymer ?
#
loop_
_entity_poly.entity_id
_entity_poly.type
_entity_poly.pdbx_seq_one_letter_code
_entity_poly.pdbx_strand_id
1 'polypeptide(L)'
;MPDGEEPFAADHQRIAVDFDETLTGGDESYITEAAEEPDEEMVEWVNYQYRQGHTIIVWTARPWEAAQETVARLTEWGVDWHGLRMEKGHADVYVDDKGSTPSEALAADGFDGDGELDDGEGKVDKDKDGDPDDAGTQ
;
A
#
# COMPACT_ATOMS: atom_id res chain seq x y z
N MET A 1 -9.90 -28.25 -13.53
CA MET A 1 -10.51 -27.02 -13.01
C MET A 1 -11.99 -27.30 -12.89
N PRO A 2 -12.61 -27.20 -11.71
CA PRO A 2 -14.06 -27.28 -11.59
C PRO A 2 -14.70 -26.15 -12.41
N ASP A 3 -15.77 -26.47 -13.13
CA ASP A 3 -16.56 -25.51 -13.90
C ASP A 3 -17.23 -24.51 -12.95
N GLY A 4 -16.75 -23.26 -12.92
CA GLY A 4 -17.33 -22.19 -12.09
C GLY A 4 -16.34 -21.18 -11.51
N GLU A 5 -15.03 -21.41 -11.58
CA GLU A 5 -14.03 -20.37 -11.29
C GLU A 5 -13.92 -19.43 -12.49
N GLU A 6 -14.43 -18.21 -12.33
CA GLU A 6 -14.01 -17.07 -13.16
C GLU A 6 -12.47 -17.03 -13.15
N PRO A 7 -11.79 -16.90 -14.30
CA PRO A 7 -10.34 -16.71 -14.30
C PRO A 7 -10.00 -15.51 -13.41
N PHE A 8 -8.97 -15.62 -12.57
CA PHE A 8 -8.41 -14.44 -11.89
C PHE A 8 -8.27 -13.33 -12.94
N ALA A 9 -8.92 -12.18 -12.67
CA ALA A 9 -9.02 -11.08 -13.61
C ALA A 9 -7.65 -10.78 -14.24
N ALA A 10 -7.63 -10.51 -15.55
CA ALA A 10 -6.43 -10.44 -16.38
C ALA A 10 -5.41 -9.36 -15.94
N ASP A 11 -5.77 -8.49 -14.99
CA ASP A 11 -4.97 -7.36 -14.51
C ASP A 11 -4.41 -7.57 -13.10
N HIS A 12 -4.21 -8.81 -12.63
CA HIS A 12 -3.53 -9.03 -11.36
C HIS A 12 -2.06 -8.59 -11.40
N GLN A 13 -1.71 -7.58 -10.60
CA GLN A 13 -0.36 -7.05 -10.50
C GLN A 13 0.28 -7.37 -9.15
N ARG A 14 1.63 -7.38 -9.14
CA ARG A 14 2.43 -7.34 -7.92
C ARG A 14 3.03 -5.95 -7.80
N ILE A 15 2.61 -5.22 -6.78
CA ILE A 15 2.99 -3.84 -6.54
C ILE A 15 4.02 -3.85 -5.41
N ALA A 16 5.22 -3.35 -5.69
CA ALA A 16 6.25 -3.12 -4.68
C ALA A 16 6.16 -1.67 -4.22
N VAL A 17 5.77 -1.46 -2.96
CA VAL A 17 5.52 -0.13 -2.39
C VAL A 17 6.69 0.22 -1.48
N ASP A 18 7.33 1.36 -1.71
CA ASP A 18 8.34 1.86 -0.76
C ASP A 18 7.67 2.29 0.54
N PHE A 19 8.43 2.35 1.63
CA PHE A 19 7.90 2.73 2.93
C PHE A 19 8.18 4.20 3.22
N ASP A 20 9.46 4.54 3.32
CA ASP A 20 9.93 5.89 3.63
C ASP A 20 9.67 6.86 2.48
N GLU A 21 9.15 8.05 2.80
CA GLU A 21 8.77 9.11 1.82
C GLU A 21 7.75 8.64 0.76
N THR A 22 7.02 7.55 1.05
CA THR A 22 5.98 7.00 0.17
C THR A 22 4.74 6.58 0.94
N LEU A 23 4.88 5.78 2.00
CA LEU A 23 3.81 5.50 2.97
C LEU A 23 3.87 6.40 4.19
N THR A 24 5.02 7.03 4.43
CA THR A 24 5.22 8.01 5.50
C THR A 24 5.03 9.42 4.96
N GLY A 25 4.24 10.23 5.64
CA GLY A 25 4.07 11.64 5.32
C GLY A 25 5.28 12.47 5.78
N GLY A 26 5.76 13.36 4.90
CA GLY A 26 6.70 14.42 5.25
C GLY A 26 8.07 14.37 4.57
N ASP A 27 8.61 15.58 4.32
CA ASP A 27 10.01 15.83 3.98
C ASP A 27 10.85 15.85 5.27
N GLU A 28 11.30 14.73 5.85
CA GLU A 28 12.47 14.76 6.75
C GLU A 28 12.97 13.37 7.17
N SER A 29 14.18 13.06 6.68
CA SER A 29 15.21 12.14 7.19
C SER A 29 14.88 11.16 8.34
N TYR A 30 15.39 9.94 8.20
CA TYR A 30 15.54 8.84 9.18
C TYR A 30 16.10 9.20 10.60
N ILE A 31 16.32 10.47 10.93
CA ILE A 31 17.02 10.95 12.14
C ILE A 31 16.28 12.11 12.82
N THR A 32 14.98 12.00 13.04
CA THR A 32 14.29 12.91 13.97
C THR A 32 13.58 12.11 15.05
N GLU A 33 13.52 12.66 16.26
CA GLU A 33 12.77 12.10 17.40
C GLU A 33 11.24 12.26 17.24
N ALA A 34 10.78 12.66 16.04
CA ALA A 34 9.38 12.85 15.73
C ALA A 34 8.71 11.49 15.44
N ALA A 35 7.45 11.37 15.82
CA ALA A 35 6.67 10.20 15.44
C ALA A 35 6.49 10.21 13.92
N GLU A 36 6.80 9.08 13.29
CA GLU A 36 6.51 8.84 11.89
C GLU A 36 4.98 8.86 11.68
N GLU A 37 4.51 9.69 10.75
CA GLU A 37 3.08 9.83 10.41
C GLU A 37 2.82 9.21 9.04
N PRO A 38 1.65 8.60 8.80
CA PRO A 38 1.30 8.06 7.50
C PRO A 38 1.01 9.17 6.49
N ASP A 39 1.30 8.90 5.22
CA ASP A 39 0.64 9.57 4.10
C ASP A 39 -0.74 8.91 3.94
N GLU A 40 -1.79 9.57 4.42
CA GLU A 40 -3.13 8.97 4.49
C GLU A 40 -3.69 8.62 3.11
N GLU A 41 -3.39 9.44 2.11
CA GLU A 41 -3.81 9.26 0.72
C GLU A 41 -3.12 8.04 0.09
N MET A 42 -1.80 7.92 0.26
CA MET A 42 -1.05 6.74 -0.21
C MET A 42 -1.46 5.46 0.50
N VAL A 43 -1.76 5.52 1.80
CA VAL A 43 -2.30 4.38 2.55
C VAL A 43 -3.64 3.92 1.94
N GLU A 44 -4.55 4.85 1.65
CA GLU A 44 -5.83 4.49 1.02
C GLU A 44 -5.64 3.98 -0.41
N TRP A 45 -4.71 4.55 -1.18
CA TRP A 45 -4.37 4.04 -2.50
C TRP A 45 -3.88 2.59 -2.44
N VAL A 46 -2.97 2.25 -1.51
CA VAL A 46 -2.52 0.87 -1.32
C VAL A 46 -3.67 -0.06 -0.96
N ASN A 47 -4.55 0.35 -0.05
CA ASN A 47 -5.72 -0.43 0.34
C ASN A 47 -6.72 -0.58 -0.80
N TYR A 48 -6.88 0.45 -1.64
CA TYR A 48 -7.64 0.38 -2.88
C TYR A 48 -7.05 -0.66 -3.83
N GLN A 49 -5.74 -0.63 -4.10
CA GLN A 49 -5.07 -1.63 -4.95
C GLN A 49 -5.19 -3.06 -4.40
N TYR A 50 -5.09 -3.22 -3.08
CA TYR A 50 -5.32 -4.50 -2.41
C TYR A 50 -6.74 -5.01 -2.68
N ARG A 51 -7.76 -4.16 -2.54
CA ARG A 51 -9.18 -4.49 -2.82
C ARG A 51 -9.45 -4.78 -4.29
N GLN A 52 -8.68 -4.21 -5.22
CA GLN A 52 -8.71 -4.61 -6.65
C GLN A 52 -8.11 -6.01 -6.90
N GLY A 53 -7.57 -6.67 -5.87
CA GLY A 53 -7.04 -8.02 -5.94
C GLY A 53 -5.56 -8.09 -6.33
N HIS A 54 -4.80 -7.00 -6.21
CA HIS A 54 -3.36 -6.98 -6.44
C HIS A 54 -2.57 -7.49 -5.24
N THR A 55 -1.37 -8.01 -5.49
CA THR A 55 -0.44 -8.39 -4.42
C THR A 55 0.46 -7.20 -4.04
N ILE A 56 0.23 -6.66 -2.85
CA ILE A 56 1.03 -5.60 -2.26
C ILE A 56 2.23 -6.19 -1.50
N ILE A 57 3.45 -5.78 -1.89
CA ILE A 57 4.69 -6.07 -1.18
C ILE A 57 5.30 -4.75 -0.72
N VAL A 58 5.39 -4.52 0.59
CA VAL A 58 6.16 -3.38 1.12
C VAL A 58 7.63 -3.71 0.97
N TRP A 59 8.39 -2.88 0.23
CA TRP A 59 9.80 -3.07 -0.05
C TRP A 59 10.61 -1.82 0.25
N THR A 60 11.21 -1.79 1.44
CA THR A 60 11.95 -0.63 1.98
C THR A 60 13.46 -0.86 1.98
N ALA A 61 14.22 0.24 1.96
CA ALA A 61 15.67 0.24 2.18
C ALA A 61 16.07 0.06 3.64
N ARG A 62 15.12 0.14 4.60
CA ARG A 62 15.37 -0.10 6.04
C ARG A 62 16.06 -1.45 6.26
N PRO A 63 16.93 -1.56 7.29
CA PRO A 63 17.58 -2.80 7.65
C PRO A 63 16.61 -3.74 8.40
N TRP A 64 16.94 -5.03 8.47
CA TRP A 64 16.06 -6.03 9.09
C TRP A 64 15.79 -5.80 10.58
N GLU A 65 16.69 -5.11 11.28
CA GLU A 65 16.52 -4.71 12.67
C GLU A 65 15.29 -3.82 12.89
N ALA A 66 14.87 -3.06 11.87
CA ALA A 66 13.70 -2.19 11.90
C ALA A 66 12.39 -2.92 11.51
N ALA A 67 12.44 -4.19 11.11
CA ALA A 67 11.27 -4.88 10.55
C ALA A 67 10.08 -4.96 11.52
N GLN A 68 10.34 -5.13 12.82
CA GLN A 68 9.26 -5.15 13.82
C GLN A 68 8.55 -3.81 13.95
N GLU A 69 9.31 -2.71 13.85
CA GLU A 69 8.77 -1.36 13.90
C GLU A 69 7.98 -1.04 12.63
N THR A 70 8.51 -1.38 11.44
CA THR A 70 7.79 -1.23 10.17
C THR A 70 6.47 -2.00 10.17
N VAL A 71 6.46 -3.26 10.64
CA VAL A 71 5.21 -4.03 10.76
C VAL A 71 4.24 -3.39 11.75
N ALA A 72 4.73 -2.86 12.87
CA ALA A 72 3.89 -2.16 13.84
C ALA A 72 3.24 -0.92 13.23
N ARG A 73 3.98 -0.12 12.45
CA ARG A 73 3.48 1.07 11.74
C ARG A 73 2.43 0.69 10.69
N LEU A 74 2.72 -0.27 9.82
CA LEU A 74 1.75 -0.77 8.83
C LEU A 74 0.45 -1.26 9.50
N THR A 75 0.56 -1.93 10.65
CA THR A 75 -0.60 -2.41 11.40
C THR A 75 -1.36 -1.27 12.07
N GLU A 76 -0.65 -0.30 12.67
CA GLU A 76 -1.24 0.87 13.34
C GLU A 76 -2.02 1.75 12.35
N TRP A 77 -1.51 1.90 11.13
CA TRP A 77 -2.12 2.72 10.08
C TRP A 77 -3.16 1.97 9.24
N GLY A 78 -3.33 0.66 9.47
CA GLY A 78 -4.32 -0.14 8.74
C GLY A 78 -3.98 -0.32 7.26
N VAL A 79 -2.70 -0.51 6.93
CA VAL A 79 -2.25 -0.84 5.57
C VAL A 79 -2.52 -2.32 5.29
N ASP A 80 -3.17 -2.63 4.18
CA ASP A 80 -3.40 -3.98 3.69
C ASP A 80 -2.24 -4.43 2.79
N TRP A 81 -1.46 -5.43 3.24
CA TRP A 81 -0.28 -5.92 2.53
C TRP A 81 -0.09 -7.44 2.64
N HIS A 82 0.63 -8.02 1.67
CA HIS A 82 0.85 -9.47 1.58
C HIS A 82 2.26 -9.91 1.98
N GLY A 83 3.25 -9.04 1.82
CA GLY A 83 4.63 -9.35 2.17
C GLY A 83 5.47 -8.12 2.48
N LEU A 84 6.50 -8.30 3.30
CA LEU A 84 7.48 -7.29 3.64
C LEU A 84 8.86 -7.75 3.16
N ARG A 85 9.59 -6.86 2.50
CA ARG A 85 10.98 -7.05 2.11
C ARG A 85 11.79 -5.85 2.56
N MET A 86 12.90 -6.14 3.24
CA MET A 86 13.84 -5.13 3.74
C MET A 86 15.06 -5.05 2.81
N GLU A 87 15.93 -4.09 3.06
CA GLU A 87 17.21 -3.92 2.36
C GLU A 87 17.09 -3.83 0.81
N LYS A 88 16.14 -3.03 0.30
CA LYS A 88 16.00 -2.67 -1.14
C LYS A 88 17.29 -2.10 -1.76
N GLY A 89 18.22 -1.65 -0.93
CA GLY A 89 19.50 -1.07 -1.30
C GLY A 89 19.36 0.44 -1.45
N HIS A 90 19.85 1.19 -0.46
CA HIS A 90 19.72 2.66 -0.39
C HIS A 90 20.44 3.32 -1.58
N ALA A 91 19.67 3.92 -2.49
CA ALA A 91 20.17 4.55 -3.72
C ALA A 91 19.64 5.98 -3.81
N ASP A 92 20.43 6.89 -4.40
CA ASP A 92 19.99 8.28 -4.62
C ASP A 92 18.92 8.38 -5.72
N VAL A 93 18.95 7.46 -6.70
CA VAL A 93 17.99 7.39 -7.81
C VAL A 93 17.78 5.93 -8.20
N TYR A 94 16.52 5.53 -8.34
CA TYR A 94 16.15 4.28 -9.00
C TYR A 94 15.84 4.56 -10.48
N VAL A 95 16.43 3.77 -11.38
CA VAL A 95 16.11 3.77 -12.81
C VAL A 95 15.54 2.39 -13.13
N ASP A 96 14.21 2.31 -13.16
CA ASP A 96 13.45 1.07 -13.32
C ASP A 96 12.38 1.28 -14.38
N ASP A 97 12.22 0.34 -15.33
CA ASP A 97 11.21 0.43 -16.39
C ASP A 97 9.77 0.30 -15.87
N LYS A 98 9.62 -0.17 -14.63
CA LYS A 98 8.34 -0.35 -13.93
C LYS A 98 8.17 0.58 -12.73
N GLY A 99 9.11 1.50 -12.52
CA GLY A 99 9.03 2.49 -11.46
C GLY A 99 7.96 3.55 -11.78
N SER A 100 7.22 3.95 -10.75
CA SER A 100 6.35 5.12 -10.75
C SER A 100 6.63 5.91 -9.49
N THR A 101 6.56 7.24 -9.56
CA THR A 101 6.53 8.07 -8.34
C THR A 101 5.17 7.95 -7.64
N PRO A 102 5.07 8.25 -6.33
CA PRO A 102 3.79 8.22 -5.60
C PRO A 102 2.73 9.11 -6.27
N SER A 103 3.09 10.37 -6.60
CA SER A 103 2.18 11.31 -7.26
C SER A 103 1.68 10.83 -8.63
N GLU A 104 2.53 10.18 -9.43
CA GLU A 104 2.11 9.58 -10.71
C GLU A 104 1.13 8.42 -10.51
N ALA A 105 1.35 7.59 -9.48
CA ALA A 105 0.48 6.45 -9.17
C ALA A 105 -0.89 6.93 -8.67
N LEU A 106 -0.91 7.89 -7.75
CA LEU A 106 -2.14 8.54 -7.25
C LEU A 106 -2.96 9.14 -8.39
N ALA A 107 -2.34 10.00 -9.20
CA ALA A 107 -3.00 10.67 -10.31
C ALA A 107 -3.56 9.68 -11.37
N ALA A 108 -2.92 8.52 -11.55
CA ALA A 108 -3.39 7.50 -12.49
C ALA A 108 -4.73 6.86 -12.06
N ASP A 109 -4.97 6.77 -10.75
CA ASP A 109 -6.19 6.18 -10.17
C ASP A 109 -7.19 7.23 -9.67
N GLY A 110 -6.92 8.52 -9.94
CA GLY A 110 -7.85 9.61 -9.68
C GLY A 110 -7.78 10.18 -8.26
N PHE A 111 -6.65 9.99 -7.59
CA PHE A 111 -6.27 10.67 -6.35
C PHE A 111 -5.54 11.97 -6.70
N ASP A 112 -5.64 13.02 -5.88
CA ASP A 112 -5.13 14.36 -6.22
C ASP A 112 -3.69 14.64 -5.75
N GLY A 113 -3.13 13.78 -4.89
CA GLY A 113 -1.75 13.83 -4.44
C GLY A 113 -1.47 14.88 -3.38
N ASP A 114 -2.51 15.41 -2.70
CA ASP A 114 -2.35 16.39 -1.63
C ASP A 114 -2.05 15.79 -0.25
N GLY A 115 -2.10 14.47 -0.13
CA GLY A 115 -1.86 13.72 1.09
C GLY A 115 -3.04 13.71 2.07
N GLU A 116 -4.18 14.30 1.70
CA GLU A 116 -5.43 14.32 2.46
C GLU A 116 -6.47 13.38 1.82
N LEU A 117 -7.32 12.77 2.65
CA LEU A 117 -8.43 11.95 2.16
C LEU A 117 -9.69 12.82 2.02
N ASP A 118 -10.08 13.18 0.80
CA ASP A 118 -11.37 13.84 0.55
C ASP A 118 -12.55 12.86 0.76
N ASP A 119 -13.68 13.37 1.21
CA ASP A 119 -14.90 12.59 1.45
C ASP A 119 -15.51 11.97 0.17
N GLY A 120 -14.89 12.12 -1.00
CA GLY A 120 -15.31 11.53 -2.27
C GLY A 120 -14.40 10.44 -2.84
N GLU A 121 -13.12 10.39 -2.48
CA GLU A 121 -12.10 9.61 -3.19
C GLU A 121 -11.82 8.27 -2.48
N GLY A 122 -11.46 7.22 -3.23
CA GLY A 122 -11.19 5.88 -2.66
C GLY A 122 -12.40 5.08 -2.13
N LYS A 123 -13.64 5.60 -2.19
CA LYS A 123 -14.84 4.86 -1.74
C LYS A 123 -15.16 3.67 -2.64
N VAL A 124 -14.57 2.51 -2.31
CA VAL A 124 -15.17 1.23 -2.66
C VAL A 124 -16.50 1.12 -1.90
N ASP A 125 -17.57 0.87 -2.63
CA ASP A 125 -18.93 0.68 -2.14
C ASP A 125 -18.94 -0.38 -1.00
N LYS A 126 -18.95 0.06 0.26
CA LYS A 126 -18.93 -0.80 1.47
C LYS A 126 -20.11 -1.78 1.51
N ASP A 127 -21.12 -1.60 0.65
CA ASP A 127 -22.25 -2.50 0.50
C ASP A 127 -21.92 -3.74 -0.37
N LYS A 128 -20.72 -3.85 -0.94
CA LYS A 128 -20.26 -5.02 -1.72
C LYS A 128 -19.28 -5.93 -0.99
N ASP A 129 -18.76 -5.50 0.15
CA ASP A 129 -18.00 -6.38 1.03
C ASP A 129 -19.02 -7.21 1.81
N GLY A 130 -19.25 -8.43 1.34
CA GLY A 130 -20.07 -9.41 2.06
C GLY A 130 -19.64 -9.47 3.52
N ASP A 131 -20.63 -9.46 4.41
CA ASP A 131 -20.46 -9.49 5.85
C ASP A 131 -19.40 -10.54 6.24
N PRO A 132 -18.24 -10.14 6.81
CA PRO A 132 -17.21 -11.08 7.22
C PRO A 132 -17.70 -12.07 8.29
N ASP A 133 -18.84 -11.80 8.94
CA ASP A 133 -19.48 -12.70 9.90
C ASP A 133 -20.27 -13.86 9.25
N ASP A 134 -20.46 -13.89 7.92
CA ASP A 134 -21.14 -15.01 7.23
C ASP A 134 -20.19 -16.18 6.89
N ALA A 135 -18.90 -16.05 7.20
CA ALA A 135 -17.92 -17.12 7.10
C ALA A 135 -17.99 -18.07 8.31
N GLY A 136 -19.13 -18.71 8.54
CA GLY A 136 -19.17 -19.85 9.45
C GLY A 136 -20.50 -20.16 10.12
N THR A 137 -21.48 -20.67 9.38
CA THR A 137 -22.37 -21.74 9.86
C THR A 137 -22.91 -22.54 8.67
N GLN A 138 -22.23 -23.63 8.33
CA GLN A 138 -22.78 -24.77 7.59
C GLN A 138 -22.43 -26.04 8.37
#